data_AF-A0A7S8E859-F1
#
_entry.id   AF-A0A7S8E859-F1
#
_cell.length_a   1.000
_cell.length_b   1.000
_cell.length_c   1.000
_cell.angle_alpha   90.00
_cell.angle_beta   90.00
_cell.angle_gamma   90.00
#
_symmetry.space_group_name_H-M   'P 1'
#
loop_
_entity.id
_entity.type
_entity.pdbx_description
1 polymer ?
#
loop_
_entity_poly.entity_id
_entity_poly.type
_entity_poly.pdbx_seq_one_letter_code
_entity_poly.pdbx_strand_id
1 'polypeptide(L)'
;MITFKKSFTYLLLLGLLLLMALPSVIAQEDTNTDTVPEAVEEQELPEIPFFHSASGFNVPILTTWEDQSDDVTALFVNDDLQARILVTATSEGSNAAVITTEKLGITLSDPIYSNRISTADGTWEQTYYDEGATNASLLSKVDAGQQFIIAFVEENPDAAIYMPLVDHTWEGTSALPAIDAAIESLGLADADLEPTSTDTVELNTGTWETATYEVDDTTITAYGFDFGVTDYVALAVGDASTLPELADAYNTTLLGGFFITQTNVEYLYLGIAATFGVLLLMIGSLVWRWRNARSDLKTVQQLQG
;
A
#
# COMPACT_ATOMS: atom_id res chain seq x y z
N MET A 1 -46.16 38.62 8.35
CA MET A 1 -45.29 37.61 8.98
C MET A 1 -45.13 36.35 8.10
N ILE A 2 -45.08 36.47 6.76
CA ILE A 2 -44.98 35.33 5.81
C ILE A 2 -43.79 35.48 4.84
N THR A 3 -43.15 36.65 4.78
CA THR A 3 -42.03 36.93 3.88
C THR A 3 -40.66 36.48 4.40
N PHE A 4 -40.51 36.17 5.69
CA PHE A 4 -39.20 35.85 6.27
C PHE A 4 -38.72 34.40 6.00
N LYS A 5 -39.64 33.45 5.75
CA LYS A 5 -39.29 32.04 5.52
C LYS A 5 -38.65 31.76 4.16
N LYS A 6 -38.93 32.57 3.13
CA LYS A 6 -38.37 32.35 1.79
C LYS A 6 -36.90 32.80 1.69
N SER A 7 -36.51 33.89 2.35
CA SER A 7 -35.12 34.36 2.32
C SER A 7 -34.14 33.40 2.99
N PHE A 8 -34.55 32.67 4.02
CA PHE A 8 -33.68 31.74 4.73
C PHE A 8 -33.28 30.54 3.86
N THR A 9 -34.21 30.00 3.06
CA THR A 9 -33.94 28.86 2.18
C THR A 9 -33.00 29.23 1.02
N TYR A 10 -33.12 30.45 0.48
CA TYR A 10 -32.19 30.93 -0.56
C TYR A 10 -30.80 31.23 -0.01
N LEU A 11 -30.68 31.76 1.22
CA LEU A 11 -29.40 31.98 1.89
C LEU A 11 -28.66 30.67 2.17
N LEU A 12 -29.39 29.61 2.54
CA LEU A 12 -28.80 28.30 2.84
C LEU A 12 -28.33 27.58 1.55
N LEU A 13 -29.10 27.70 0.46
CA LEU A 13 -28.70 27.19 -0.87
C LEU A 13 -27.53 27.98 -1.48
N LEU A 14 -27.50 29.31 -1.30
CA LEU A 14 -26.37 30.15 -1.76
C LEU A 14 -25.11 29.86 -0.95
N GLY A 15 -25.22 29.61 0.36
CA GLY A 15 -24.11 29.22 1.22
C GLY A 15 -23.52 27.86 0.84
N LEU A 16 -24.36 26.87 0.48
CA LEU A 16 -23.88 25.57 0.01
C LEU A 16 -23.21 25.64 -1.37
N LEU A 17 -23.73 26.49 -2.27
CA LEU A 17 -23.12 26.74 -3.59
C LEU A 17 -21.80 27.51 -3.50
N LEU A 18 -21.65 28.44 -2.54
CA LEU A 18 -20.38 29.11 -2.27
C LEU A 18 -19.35 28.13 -1.67
N LEU A 19 -19.77 27.21 -0.80
CA LEU A 19 -18.88 26.19 -0.23
C LEU A 19 -18.35 25.18 -1.27
N MET A 20 -19.12 24.92 -2.35
CA MET A 20 -18.65 24.09 -3.47
C MET A 20 -17.86 24.86 -4.55
N ALA A 21 -17.90 26.20 -4.53
CA ALA A 21 -17.20 27.05 -5.49
C ALA A 21 -15.93 27.67 -4.92
N LEU A 22 -15.56 27.37 -3.67
CA LEU A 22 -14.23 27.68 -3.16
C LEU A 22 -13.25 26.69 -3.81
N PRO A 23 -12.36 27.14 -4.71
CA PRO A 23 -11.23 26.30 -5.08
C PRO A 23 -10.45 26.03 -3.79
N SER A 24 -10.12 24.76 -3.58
CA SER A 24 -9.14 24.30 -2.60
C SER A 24 -7.79 24.97 -2.90
N VAL A 25 -7.63 26.21 -2.44
CA VAL A 25 -6.37 26.97 -2.42
C VAL A 25 -6.00 27.12 -0.95
N ILE A 26 -5.52 26.02 -0.37
CA ILE A 26 -4.60 26.02 0.76
C ILE A 26 -3.61 24.89 0.47
N ALA A 27 -2.59 25.21 -0.33
CA ALA A 27 -1.25 24.58 -0.34
C ALA A 27 -0.48 25.06 -1.58
N GLN A 28 0.12 26.25 -1.49
CA GLN A 28 1.47 26.56 -2.00
C GLN A 28 1.70 28.07 -1.85
N GLU A 29 2.31 28.44 -0.74
CA GLU A 29 3.02 29.71 -0.61
C GLU A 29 4.41 29.54 -1.25
N ASP A 30 4.68 30.40 -2.22
CA ASP A 30 5.96 30.95 -2.66
C ASP A 30 7.21 30.04 -2.75
N THR A 31 7.65 29.84 -3.99
CA THR A 31 9.04 30.19 -4.31
C THR A 31 9.18 30.67 -5.74
N ASN A 32 9.56 31.94 -5.86
CA ASN A 32 9.81 32.67 -7.08
C ASN A 32 11.32 32.67 -7.34
N THR A 33 11.79 32.01 -8.39
CA THR A 33 12.98 32.43 -9.13
C THR A 33 13.01 31.81 -10.53
N ASP A 34 12.95 32.70 -11.51
CA ASP A 34 13.31 32.49 -12.91
C ASP A 34 14.56 31.61 -13.09
N THR A 35 14.35 30.40 -13.58
CA THR A 35 15.19 29.73 -14.59
C THR A 35 14.34 28.64 -15.19
N VAL A 36 13.92 28.81 -16.46
CA VAL A 36 13.33 27.72 -17.23
C VAL A 36 14.51 26.82 -17.64
N PRO A 37 14.67 25.61 -17.07
CA PRO A 37 15.66 24.68 -17.60
C PRO A 37 15.19 24.25 -18.98
N GLU A 38 16.14 24.05 -19.89
CA GLU A 38 15.90 23.41 -21.19
C GLU A 38 15.01 22.18 -21.01
N ALA A 39 14.09 22.00 -21.97
CA ALA A 39 13.17 20.87 -22.02
C ALA A 39 13.93 19.57 -21.74
N VAL A 40 13.73 19.03 -20.54
CA VAL A 40 14.08 17.67 -20.20
C VAL A 40 13.25 16.83 -21.15
N GLU A 41 13.91 16.11 -22.07
CA GLU A 41 13.24 15.06 -22.83
C GLU A 41 12.47 14.22 -21.82
N GLU A 42 11.14 14.13 -21.96
CA GLU A 42 10.31 13.23 -21.16
C GLU A 42 10.84 11.83 -21.41
N GLN A 43 11.76 11.40 -20.57
CA GLN A 43 12.28 10.05 -20.56
C GLN A 43 11.07 9.20 -20.16
N GLU A 44 10.47 8.52 -21.14
CA GLU A 44 9.40 7.54 -20.89
C GLU A 44 9.97 6.54 -19.88
N LEU A 45 9.55 6.70 -18.62
CA LEU A 45 9.92 5.76 -17.57
C LEU A 45 9.42 4.38 -18.01
N PRO A 46 10.25 3.33 -17.90
CA PRO A 46 9.84 2.00 -18.29
C PRO A 46 8.56 1.62 -17.53
N GLU A 47 7.53 1.19 -18.26
CA GLU A 47 6.30 0.70 -17.65
C GLU A 47 6.61 -0.54 -16.81
N ILE A 48 6.35 -0.46 -15.51
CA ILE A 48 6.46 -1.62 -14.61
C ILE A 48 5.21 -2.48 -14.85
N PRO A 49 5.34 -3.74 -15.28
CA PRO A 49 4.20 -4.63 -15.47
C PRO A 49 3.59 -5.03 -14.12
N PHE A 50 2.26 -5.09 -14.06
CA PHE A 50 1.51 -5.49 -12.86
C PHE A 50 0.66 -6.73 -13.11
N PHE A 51 0.64 -7.62 -12.12
CA PHE A 51 -0.43 -8.59 -11.95
C PHE A 51 -1.68 -7.89 -11.43
N HIS A 52 -2.83 -8.16 -12.04
CA HIS A 52 -4.12 -7.58 -11.69
C HIS A 52 -5.06 -8.68 -11.19
N SER A 53 -5.29 -8.75 -9.88
CA SER A 53 -6.18 -9.74 -9.28
C SER A 53 -7.66 -9.40 -9.54
N ALA A 54 -8.46 -10.41 -9.87
CA ALA A 54 -9.92 -10.33 -9.88
C ALA A 54 -10.50 -9.98 -8.50
N SER A 55 -9.74 -10.18 -7.42
CA SER A 55 -10.11 -9.81 -6.05
C SER A 55 -9.75 -8.36 -5.68
N GLY A 56 -9.21 -7.56 -6.60
CA GLY A 56 -9.07 -6.12 -6.42
C GLY A 56 -7.76 -5.67 -5.78
N PHE A 57 -6.66 -6.40 -5.97
CA PHE A 57 -5.31 -5.95 -5.63
C PHE A 57 -4.38 -6.07 -6.84
N ASN A 58 -3.23 -5.39 -6.77
CA ASN A 58 -2.23 -5.37 -7.82
C ASN A 58 -0.85 -5.56 -7.21
N VAL A 59 0.04 -6.22 -7.94
CA VAL A 59 1.41 -6.50 -7.52
C VAL A 59 2.34 -6.37 -8.73
N PRO A 60 3.52 -5.74 -8.60
CA PRO A 60 4.50 -5.72 -9.67
C PRO A 60 4.93 -7.14 -10.07
N ILE A 61 5.10 -7.39 -11.36
CA ILE A 61 5.63 -8.68 -11.84
C ILE A 61 7.15 -8.69 -11.64
N LEU A 62 7.63 -9.70 -10.92
CA LEU A 62 9.06 -9.90 -10.67
C LEU A 62 9.73 -10.50 -11.91
N THR A 63 10.41 -9.65 -12.69
CA THR A 63 10.95 -10.04 -14.01
C THR A 63 11.99 -11.18 -14.00
N THR A 64 12.63 -11.44 -12.86
CA THR A 64 13.60 -12.52 -12.68
C THR A 64 13.01 -13.79 -12.06
N TRP A 65 11.72 -13.77 -11.68
CA TRP A 65 11.01 -14.91 -11.07
C TRP A 65 10.01 -15.49 -12.06
N GLU A 66 9.69 -16.77 -11.92
CA GLU A 66 8.63 -17.40 -12.69
C GLU A 66 7.27 -16.95 -12.15
N ASP A 67 6.45 -16.35 -13.02
CA ASP A 67 5.06 -15.99 -12.72
C ASP A 67 4.16 -17.22 -12.94
N GLN A 68 3.64 -17.78 -11.85
CA GLN A 68 2.68 -18.88 -11.80
C GLN A 68 1.30 -18.42 -11.29
N SER A 69 0.99 -17.13 -11.44
CA SER A 69 -0.25 -16.52 -10.93
C SER A 69 -1.51 -17.05 -11.62
N ASP A 70 -2.62 -17.11 -10.88
CA ASP A 70 -3.96 -17.39 -11.41
C ASP A 70 -4.80 -16.09 -11.51
N ASP A 71 -6.13 -16.15 -11.61
CA ASP A 71 -6.96 -14.95 -11.73
C ASP A 71 -7.14 -14.19 -10.40
N VAL A 72 -6.84 -14.81 -9.26
CA VAL A 72 -7.08 -14.28 -7.91
C VAL A 72 -5.78 -14.12 -7.11
N THR A 73 -4.82 -15.00 -7.34
CA THR A 73 -3.60 -15.17 -6.55
C THR A 73 -2.39 -14.85 -7.43
N ALA A 74 -1.56 -13.91 -6.97
CA ALA A 74 -0.22 -13.74 -7.50
C ALA A 74 0.71 -14.79 -6.88
N LEU A 75 1.46 -15.52 -7.70
CA LEU A 75 2.42 -16.51 -7.24
C LEU A 75 3.71 -16.38 -8.05
N PHE A 76 4.79 -15.96 -7.41
CA PHE A 76 6.12 -15.88 -8.00
C PHE A 76 7.01 -16.96 -7.40
N VAL A 77 7.71 -17.70 -8.25
CA VAL A 77 8.58 -18.82 -7.85
C VAL A 77 9.99 -18.60 -8.38
N ASN A 78 10.99 -18.86 -7.54
CA ASN A 78 12.39 -18.88 -7.92
C ASN A 78 13.05 -20.15 -7.38
N ASP A 79 13.18 -21.15 -8.25
CA ASP A 79 13.75 -22.46 -7.91
C ASP A 79 15.24 -22.38 -7.56
N ASP A 80 15.99 -21.44 -8.17
CA ASP A 80 17.42 -21.26 -7.91
C ASP A 80 17.66 -20.72 -6.49
N LEU A 81 16.76 -19.86 -6.01
CA LEU A 81 16.79 -19.32 -4.65
C LEU A 81 15.96 -20.16 -3.65
N GLN A 82 15.29 -21.23 -4.11
CA GLN A 82 14.37 -22.04 -3.30
C GLN A 82 13.30 -21.20 -2.59
N ALA A 83 12.78 -20.16 -3.27
CA ALA A 83 11.89 -19.17 -2.65
C ALA A 83 10.62 -18.93 -3.47
N ARG A 84 9.55 -18.55 -2.75
CA ARG A 84 8.21 -18.32 -3.30
C ARG A 84 7.57 -17.10 -2.63
N ILE A 85 6.91 -16.28 -3.44
CA ILE A 85 6.11 -15.13 -2.97
C ILE A 85 4.66 -15.35 -3.40
N LEU A 86 3.75 -15.34 -2.44
CA LEU A 86 2.32 -15.49 -2.63
C LEU A 86 1.62 -14.19 -2.22
N VAL A 87 0.78 -13.64 -3.08
CA VAL A 87 -0.17 -12.57 -2.71
C VAL A 87 -1.57 -12.98 -3.08
N THR A 88 -2.49 -12.96 -2.12
CA THR A 88 -3.89 -13.36 -2.36
C THR A 88 -4.85 -12.59 -1.48
N ALA A 89 -6.13 -12.61 -1.87
CA ALA A 89 -7.22 -12.10 -1.06
C ALA A 89 -8.25 -13.21 -0.84
N THR A 90 -8.77 -13.28 0.38
CA THR A 90 -9.80 -14.26 0.81
C THR A 90 -10.90 -13.55 1.61
N SER A 91 -11.93 -14.29 2.03
CA SER A 91 -12.96 -13.77 2.93
C SER A 91 -12.35 -13.35 4.28
N GLU A 92 -12.86 -12.26 4.85
CA GLU A 92 -12.53 -11.83 6.22
C GLU A 92 -12.64 -12.99 7.23
N GLY A 93 -11.67 -13.08 8.14
CA GLY A 93 -11.61 -14.09 9.20
C GLY A 93 -11.01 -15.43 8.76
N SER A 94 -10.48 -15.52 7.55
CA SER A 94 -9.65 -16.67 7.14
C SER A 94 -8.37 -16.72 7.97
N ASN A 95 -7.76 -17.90 8.10
CA ASN A 95 -6.45 -18.01 8.74
C ASN A 95 -5.37 -17.90 7.66
N ALA A 96 -4.50 -16.88 7.75
CA ALA A 96 -3.48 -16.62 6.73
C ALA A 96 -2.51 -17.80 6.53
N ALA A 97 -2.12 -18.48 7.60
CA ALA A 97 -1.25 -19.66 7.53
C ALA A 97 -1.95 -20.85 6.87
N VAL A 98 -3.23 -21.09 7.17
CA VAL A 98 -4.02 -22.15 6.51
C VAL A 98 -4.14 -21.91 5.00
N ILE A 99 -4.41 -20.66 4.59
CA ILE A 99 -4.50 -20.32 3.16
C ILE A 99 -3.14 -20.48 2.48
N THR A 100 -2.06 -20.03 3.13
CA THR A 100 -0.69 -20.13 2.61
C THR A 100 -0.26 -21.59 2.45
N THR A 101 -0.49 -22.42 3.47
CA THR A 101 -0.19 -23.87 3.43
C THR A 101 -0.98 -24.60 2.34
N GLU A 102 -2.29 -24.30 2.18
CA GLU A 102 -3.11 -24.88 1.12
C GLU A 102 -2.63 -24.49 -0.29
N LYS A 103 -2.32 -23.20 -0.49
CA LYS A 103 -1.91 -22.68 -1.80
C LYS A 103 -0.49 -23.10 -2.20
N LEU A 104 0.44 -23.18 -1.24
CA LEU A 104 1.84 -23.50 -1.50
C LEU A 104 2.18 -24.99 -1.27
N GLY A 105 1.27 -25.77 -0.69
CA GLY A 105 1.50 -27.19 -0.40
C GLY A 105 2.57 -27.42 0.67
N ILE A 106 2.75 -26.47 1.58
CA ILE A 106 3.71 -26.54 2.70
C ILE A 106 3.00 -26.84 4.02
N THR A 107 3.78 -27.12 5.07
CA THR A 107 3.27 -27.21 6.45
C THR A 107 3.81 -26.04 7.24
N LEU A 108 2.94 -25.38 8.02
CA LEU A 108 3.31 -24.37 9.00
C LEU A 108 2.63 -24.76 10.32
N SER A 109 3.39 -24.85 11.40
CA SER A 109 2.94 -25.23 12.73
C SER A 109 2.64 -23.98 13.57
N ASP A 110 3.28 -23.85 14.73
CA ASP A 110 3.11 -22.70 15.61
C ASP A 110 4.07 -21.59 15.18
N PRO A 111 3.62 -20.32 15.16
CA PRO A 111 4.49 -19.21 14.81
C PRO A 111 5.55 -19.00 15.90
N ILE A 112 6.77 -18.71 15.47
CA ILE A 112 7.85 -18.31 16.39
C ILE A 112 7.67 -16.86 16.86
N TYR A 113 6.97 -16.06 16.05
CA TYR A 113 6.68 -14.67 16.35
C TYR A 113 5.41 -14.21 15.64
N SER A 114 4.66 -13.33 16.30
CA SER A 114 3.51 -12.64 15.70
C SER A 114 3.32 -11.28 16.37
N ASN A 115 3.12 -10.24 15.57
CA ASN A 115 2.76 -8.92 16.08
C ASN A 115 1.86 -8.16 15.07
N ARG A 116 1.54 -6.92 15.40
CA ARG A 116 0.92 -5.98 14.46
C ARG A 116 1.90 -4.87 14.14
N ILE A 117 1.98 -4.51 12.86
CA ILE A 117 2.85 -3.47 12.33
C ILE A 117 2.03 -2.38 11.63
N SER A 118 2.38 -1.11 11.85
CA SER A 118 1.75 0.00 11.16
C SER A 118 2.56 0.38 9.95
N THR A 119 1.94 0.38 8.78
CA THR A 119 2.54 0.79 7.50
C THR A 119 1.75 1.95 6.90
N ALA A 120 2.25 2.53 5.81
CA ALA A 120 1.58 3.63 5.13
C ALA A 120 0.17 3.27 4.62
N ASP A 121 -0.08 2.01 4.27
CA ASP A 121 -1.37 1.56 3.75
C ASP A 121 -2.29 0.97 4.84
N GLY A 122 -1.83 0.83 6.09
CA GLY A 122 -2.65 0.43 7.23
C GLY A 122 -1.90 -0.45 8.23
N THR A 123 -2.65 -1.08 9.14
CA THR A 123 -2.07 -2.02 10.11
C THR A 123 -2.14 -3.43 9.57
N TRP A 124 -1.00 -4.10 9.52
CA TRP A 124 -0.85 -5.51 9.16
C TRP A 124 -0.57 -6.36 10.39
N GLU A 125 -0.98 -7.62 10.34
CA GLU A 125 -0.52 -8.67 11.23
C GLU A 125 0.64 -9.38 10.53
N GLN A 126 1.84 -9.30 11.11
CA GLN A 126 3.00 -10.04 10.63
C GLN A 126 3.23 -11.28 11.49
N THR A 127 3.62 -12.39 10.89
CA THR A 127 3.82 -13.66 11.58
C THR A 127 4.94 -14.46 10.92
N TYR A 128 5.84 -15.01 11.73
CA TYR A 128 7.01 -15.77 11.28
C TYR A 128 6.91 -17.23 11.71
N TYR A 129 7.32 -18.12 10.82
CA TYR A 129 7.34 -19.57 11.04
C TYR A 129 8.73 -20.13 10.71
N ASP A 130 9.12 -21.15 11.46
CA ASP A 130 10.34 -21.92 11.26
C ASP A 130 10.00 -23.42 11.35
N GLU A 131 10.15 -24.11 10.23
CA GLU A 131 9.92 -25.55 10.08
C GLU A 131 11.22 -26.27 9.68
N GLY A 132 12.36 -25.80 10.19
CA GLY A 132 13.68 -26.37 9.93
C GLY A 132 14.27 -25.86 8.63
N ALA A 133 13.97 -26.52 7.51
CA ALA A 133 14.44 -26.10 6.19
C ALA A 133 13.36 -25.31 5.43
N THR A 134 12.34 -24.82 6.12
CA THR A 134 11.27 -24.02 5.53
C THR A 134 10.95 -22.87 6.47
N ASN A 135 11.18 -21.65 6.02
CA ASN A 135 10.94 -20.43 6.77
C ASN A 135 9.88 -19.62 6.05
N ALA A 136 8.94 -19.06 6.80
CA ALA A 136 7.85 -18.28 6.22
C ALA A 136 7.64 -16.97 6.95
N SER A 137 7.53 -15.90 6.17
CA SER A 137 7.19 -14.54 6.60
C SER A 137 5.83 -14.17 6.02
N LEU A 138 4.82 -14.07 6.87
CA LEU A 138 3.44 -13.77 6.47
C LEU A 138 3.05 -12.38 6.95
N LEU A 139 2.45 -11.61 6.05
CA LEU A 139 1.71 -10.39 6.34
C LEU A 139 0.25 -10.62 6.00
N SER A 140 -0.65 -10.20 6.89
CA SER A 140 -2.08 -10.19 6.58
C SER A 140 -2.81 -8.96 7.09
N LYS A 141 -3.85 -8.55 6.38
CA LYS A 141 -4.63 -7.35 6.69
C LYS A 141 -6.07 -7.56 6.27
N VAL A 142 -7.00 -7.11 7.11
CA VAL A 142 -8.41 -7.04 6.75
C VAL A 142 -8.72 -5.64 6.22
N ASP A 143 -9.22 -5.56 5.00
CA ASP A 143 -9.74 -4.32 4.40
C ASP A 143 -10.98 -4.62 3.56
N ALA A 144 -11.97 -3.73 3.62
CA ALA A 144 -13.25 -3.85 2.89
C ALA A 144 -13.95 -5.24 2.95
N GLY A 145 -13.82 -5.97 4.08
CA GLY A 145 -14.43 -7.30 4.26
C GLY A 145 -13.67 -8.45 3.59
N GLN A 146 -12.45 -8.18 3.11
CA GLN A 146 -11.51 -9.17 2.58
C GLN A 146 -10.27 -9.23 3.46
N GLN A 147 -9.61 -10.38 3.47
CA GLN A 147 -8.31 -10.55 4.08
C GLN A 147 -7.26 -10.71 3.00
N PHE A 148 -6.36 -9.74 2.93
CA PHE A 148 -5.19 -9.74 2.07
C PHE A 148 -4.06 -10.47 2.79
N ILE A 149 -3.35 -11.32 2.06
CA ILE A 149 -2.25 -12.14 2.56
C ILE A 149 -1.09 -11.96 1.60
N ILE A 150 0.07 -11.64 2.14
CA ILE A 150 1.37 -11.66 1.45
C ILE A 150 2.22 -12.66 2.22
N ALA A 151 2.71 -13.69 1.56
CA ALA A 151 3.58 -14.69 2.16
C ALA A 151 4.87 -14.80 1.36
N PHE A 152 5.99 -14.73 2.06
CA PHE A 152 7.30 -15.11 1.55
C PHE A 152 7.67 -16.44 2.20
N VAL A 153 8.01 -17.44 1.38
CA VAL A 153 8.40 -18.77 1.83
C VAL A 153 9.73 -19.11 1.18
N GLU A 154 10.62 -19.65 1.98
CA GLU A 154 12.00 -19.97 1.62
C GLU A 154 12.31 -21.37 2.14
N GLU A 155 12.96 -22.20 1.31
CA GLU A 155 13.17 -23.63 1.56
C GLU A 155 14.65 -24.07 1.53
N ASN A 156 15.57 -23.22 1.96
CA ASN A 156 17.01 -23.53 2.01
C ASN A 156 17.39 -24.24 3.33
N PRO A 157 18.03 -25.41 3.28
CA PRO A 157 18.50 -26.09 4.49
C PRO A 157 19.72 -25.43 5.15
N ASP A 158 20.43 -24.55 4.43
CA ASP A 158 21.69 -23.92 4.89
C ASP A 158 21.47 -22.52 5.48
N ALA A 159 20.25 -21.99 5.41
CA ALA A 159 19.91 -20.66 5.92
C ALA A 159 18.45 -20.59 6.37
N ALA A 160 18.17 -19.88 7.46
CA ALA A 160 16.82 -19.48 7.81
C ALA A 160 16.62 -17.99 7.48
N ILE A 161 15.67 -17.70 6.58
CA ILE A 161 15.44 -16.34 6.09
C ILE A 161 14.11 -15.78 6.59
N TYR A 162 14.17 -14.56 7.13
CA TYR A 162 13.02 -13.83 7.63
C TYR A 162 12.95 -12.44 7.02
N MET A 163 11.74 -11.92 6.83
CA MET A 163 11.50 -10.59 6.27
C MET A 163 10.72 -9.67 7.25
N PRO A 164 11.30 -9.26 8.40
CA PRO A 164 10.64 -8.42 9.37
C PRO A 164 10.28 -7.02 8.88
N LEU A 165 9.12 -6.53 9.32
CA LEU A 165 8.80 -5.10 9.30
C LEU A 165 8.86 -4.58 10.73
N VAL A 166 9.49 -3.42 10.93
CA VAL A 166 9.69 -2.84 12.25
C VAL A 166 9.16 -1.41 12.27
N ASP A 167 8.42 -1.03 13.31
CA ASP A 167 7.90 0.33 13.44
C ASP A 167 9.10 1.27 13.71
N HIS A 168 9.25 2.30 12.88
CA HIS A 168 10.31 3.28 13.04
C HIS A 168 9.99 4.18 14.25
N THR A 169 10.64 3.92 15.38
CA THR A 169 10.36 4.60 16.66
C THR A 169 11.54 5.43 17.18
N TRP A 170 12.64 5.46 16.45
CA TRP A 170 13.85 6.20 16.78
C TRP A 170 13.96 7.50 15.99
N GLU A 171 15.00 8.28 16.32
CA GLU A 171 15.38 9.47 15.57
C GLU A 171 16.54 9.13 14.63
N GLY A 172 16.42 9.50 13.35
CA GLY A 172 17.48 9.33 12.36
C GLY A 172 16.97 8.68 11.08
N THR A 173 17.91 8.27 10.23
CA THR A 173 17.62 7.56 8.97
C THR A 173 18.39 6.24 8.88
N SER A 174 18.96 5.78 10.00
CA SER A 174 19.65 4.50 10.06
C SER A 174 18.62 3.41 10.37
N ALA A 175 18.72 2.30 9.65
CA ALA A 175 17.93 1.10 9.84
C ALA A 175 18.58 0.11 10.82
N LEU A 176 19.80 0.36 11.33
CA LEU A 176 20.45 -0.50 12.33
C LEU A 176 19.58 -0.76 13.57
N PRO A 177 18.88 0.23 14.17
CA PRO A 177 17.98 -0.06 15.29
C PRO A 177 16.80 -0.96 14.92
N ALA A 178 16.34 -0.93 13.65
CA ALA A 178 15.33 -1.85 13.15
C ALA A 178 15.87 -3.28 13.10
N ILE A 179 17.10 -3.44 12.62
CA ILE A 179 17.78 -4.74 12.55
C ILE A 179 17.89 -5.34 13.96
N ASP A 180 18.37 -4.56 14.93
CA ASP A 180 18.54 -5.02 16.31
C ASP A 180 17.18 -5.44 16.91
N ALA A 181 16.15 -4.61 16.72
CA ALA A 181 14.79 -4.92 17.17
C ALA A 181 14.22 -6.18 16.49
N ALA A 182 14.50 -6.39 15.20
CA ALA A 182 14.06 -7.57 14.46
C ALA A 182 14.73 -8.85 15.00
N ILE A 183 16.05 -8.81 15.22
CA ILE A 183 16.84 -9.92 15.81
C ILE A 183 16.32 -10.28 17.20
N GLU A 184 16.09 -9.28 18.06
CA GLU A 184 15.53 -9.48 19.41
C GLU A 184 14.12 -10.07 19.32
N SER A 185 13.27 -9.54 18.43
CA SER A 185 11.87 -9.95 18.31
C SER A 185 11.72 -11.41 17.91
N LEU A 186 12.62 -11.91 17.06
CA LEU A 186 12.67 -13.31 16.63
C LEU A 186 13.36 -14.22 17.68
N GLY A 187 13.89 -13.65 18.76
CA GLY A 187 14.63 -14.38 19.79
C GLY A 187 15.96 -14.95 19.30
N LEU A 188 16.56 -14.34 18.28
CA LEU A 188 17.82 -14.78 17.69
C LEU A 188 19.03 -14.34 18.52
N ALA A 189 18.95 -13.19 19.18
CA ALA A 189 19.95 -12.68 20.11
C ALA A 189 19.37 -11.62 21.06
N ASP A 190 20.17 -11.19 22.03
CA ASP A 190 19.82 -10.11 22.97
C ASP A 190 19.92 -8.72 22.31
N ALA A 191 19.16 -7.74 22.83
CA ALA A 191 19.04 -6.37 22.30
C ALA A 191 20.34 -5.54 22.26
N ASP A 192 21.37 -5.94 23.02
CA ASP A 192 22.62 -5.20 23.16
C ASP A 192 23.76 -5.78 22.29
N LEU A 193 23.42 -6.52 21.24
CA LEU A 193 24.39 -7.17 20.38
C LEU A 193 25.06 -6.15 19.44
N GLU A 194 26.37 -5.97 19.57
CA GLU A 194 27.12 -5.12 18.64
C GLU A 194 27.42 -5.89 17.33
N PRO A 195 27.21 -5.29 16.16
CA PRO A 195 27.55 -5.91 14.89
C PRO A 195 29.06 -6.07 14.76
N THR A 196 29.48 -7.22 14.24
CA THR A 196 30.88 -7.51 13.88
C THR A 196 31.33 -6.66 12.69
N SER A 197 30.41 -6.38 11.77
CA SER A 197 30.62 -5.46 10.66
C SER A 197 29.33 -4.78 10.25
N THR A 198 29.45 -3.55 9.76
CA THR A 198 28.38 -2.81 9.09
C THR A 198 28.89 -2.24 7.76
N ASP A 199 28.01 -2.22 6.75
CA ASP A 199 28.28 -1.65 5.42
C ASP A 199 26.97 -1.19 4.79
N THR A 200 27.01 -0.65 3.57
CA THR A 200 25.83 -0.33 2.77
C THR A 200 25.89 -1.06 1.43
N VAL A 201 24.74 -1.53 0.95
CA VAL A 201 24.60 -2.11 -0.39
C VAL A 201 23.59 -1.31 -1.21
N GLU A 202 23.81 -1.20 -2.51
CA GLU A 202 22.83 -0.63 -3.44
C GLU A 202 22.04 -1.76 -4.10
N LEU A 203 20.73 -1.83 -3.84
CA LEU A 203 19.77 -2.74 -4.47
C LEU A 203 18.86 -1.95 -5.42
N ASN A 204 18.03 -2.63 -6.23
CA ASN A 204 17.12 -1.93 -7.15
C ASN A 204 16.07 -1.10 -6.38
N THR A 205 15.73 -1.54 -5.18
CA THR A 205 14.80 -0.86 -4.28
C THR A 205 15.41 0.29 -3.48
N GLY A 206 16.73 0.50 -3.55
CA GLY A 206 17.44 1.62 -2.92
C GLY A 206 18.71 1.21 -2.18
N THR A 207 19.24 2.12 -1.37
CA THR A 207 20.41 1.87 -0.51
C THR A 207 19.98 1.20 0.79
N TRP A 208 20.54 0.04 1.08
CA TRP A 208 20.29 -0.72 2.31
C TRP A 208 21.51 -0.66 3.23
N GLU A 209 21.25 -0.52 4.53
CA GLU A 209 22.27 -0.76 5.55
C GLU A 209 22.39 -2.26 5.81
N THR A 210 23.61 -2.74 6.04
CA THR A 210 23.90 -4.15 6.30
C THR A 210 24.63 -4.29 7.61
N ALA A 211 24.32 -5.35 8.34
CA ALA A 211 24.96 -5.68 9.60
C ALA A 211 25.18 -7.19 9.70
N THR A 212 26.35 -7.59 10.18
CA THR A 212 26.67 -9.01 10.43
C THR A 212 26.99 -9.20 11.90
N TYR A 213 26.43 -10.25 12.49
CA TYR A 213 26.56 -10.60 13.89
C TYR A 213 27.02 -12.06 14.02
N GLU A 214 27.83 -12.33 15.05
CA GLU A 214 28.31 -13.67 15.38
C GLU A 214 27.74 -14.06 16.75
N VAL A 215 26.83 -15.03 16.78
CA VAL A 215 26.08 -15.46 17.97
C VAL A 215 26.18 -16.98 18.11
N ASP A 216 26.80 -17.45 19.18
CA ASP A 216 26.90 -18.89 19.51
C ASP A 216 27.26 -19.80 18.30
N ASP A 217 28.36 -19.45 17.61
CA ASP A 217 28.87 -20.14 16.40
C ASP A 217 27.95 -20.04 15.16
N THR A 218 26.96 -19.14 15.18
CA THR A 218 26.06 -18.85 14.06
C THR A 218 26.23 -17.41 13.59
N THR A 219 26.36 -17.24 12.27
CA THR A 219 26.39 -15.92 11.65
C THR A 219 24.96 -15.47 11.33
N ILE A 220 24.60 -14.26 11.76
CA ILE A 220 23.36 -13.58 11.36
C ILE A 220 23.77 -12.43 10.45
N THR A 221 23.23 -12.40 9.23
CA THR A 221 23.40 -11.26 8.33
C THR A 221 22.05 -10.58 8.13
N ALA A 222 22.04 -9.26 8.26
CA ALA A 222 20.86 -8.45 8.20
C ALA A 222 21.01 -7.31 7.20
N TYR A 223 19.91 -7.00 6.52
CA TYR A 223 19.75 -5.86 5.64
C TYR A 223 18.59 -5.03 6.18
N GLY A 224 18.79 -3.73 6.36
CA GLY A 224 17.78 -2.78 6.82
C GLY A 224 17.58 -1.65 5.82
N PHE A 225 16.32 -1.30 5.57
CA PHE A 225 15.93 -0.19 4.70
C PHE A 225 14.94 0.72 5.41
N ASP A 226 15.33 1.97 5.59
CA ASP A 226 14.47 3.01 6.15
C ASP A 226 13.42 3.46 5.13
N PHE A 227 12.16 3.27 5.48
CA PHE A 227 11.03 3.71 4.68
C PHE A 227 9.96 4.41 5.53
N GLY A 228 10.33 5.57 6.05
CA GLY A 228 9.37 6.55 6.56
C GLY A 228 8.91 6.23 7.98
N VAL A 229 7.82 5.47 8.13
CA VAL A 229 7.30 5.08 9.47
C VAL A 229 7.51 3.61 9.79
N THR A 230 8.04 2.85 8.82
CA THR A 230 8.30 1.42 8.94
C THR A 230 9.63 1.13 8.25
N ASP A 231 10.49 0.39 8.93
CA ASP A 231 11.73 -0.11 8.36
C ASP A 231 11.53 -1.55 7.90
N TYR A 232 12.12 -1.85 6.75
CA TYR A 232 12.11 -3.18 6.15
C TYR A 232 13.41 -3.86 6.52
N VAL A 233 13.30 -5.06 7.06
CA VAL A 233 14.45 -5.86 7.46
C VAL A 233 14.41 -7.20 6.73
N ALA A 234 15.55 -7.63 6.21
CA ALA A 234 15.75 -8.99 5.74
C ALA A 234 16.87 -9.62 6.56
N LEU A 235 16.62 -10.78 7.16
CA LEU A 235 17.56 -11.49 8.04
C LEU A 235 17.85 -12.88 7.46
N ALA A 236 19.11 -13.27 7.46
CA ALA A 236 19.54 -14.65 7.24
C ALA A 236 20.33 -15.15 8.44
N VAL A 237 19.95 -16.30 8.97
CA VAL A 237 20.69 -17.06 9.97
C VAL A 237 21.37 -18.22 9.25
N GLY A 238 22.71 -18.19 9.14
CA GLY A 238 23.47 -19.14 8.31
C GLY A 238 23.98 -18.51 7.01
N ASP A 239 23.80 -19.20 5.88
CA ASP A 239 24.28 -18.68 4.58
C ASP A 239 23.42 -17.50 4.07
N ALA A 240 24.03 -16.32 4.00
CA ALA A 240 23.37 -15.10 3.55
C ALA A 240 23.60 -14.78 2.06
N SER A 241 24.19 -15.71 1.28
CA SER A 241 24.60 -15.44 -0.10
C SER A 241 23.44 -15.04 -1.03
N THR A 242 22.23 -15.50 -0.76
CA THR A 242 21.00 -15.21 -1.54
C THR A 242 20.18 -14.05 -0.98
N LEU A 243 20.49 -13.58 0.23
CA LEU A 243 19.67 -12.61 0.96
C LEU A 243 19.43 -11.29 0.19
N PRO A 244 20.41 -10.68 -0.52
CA PRO A 244 20.17 -9.45 -1.27
C PRO A 244 19.09 -9.59 -2.35
N GLU A 245 19.09 -10.70 -3.08
CA GLU A 245 18.13 -10.93 -4.18
C GLU A 245 16.72 -11.21 -3.63
N LEU A 246 16.63 -11.96 -2.53
CA LEU A 246 15.38 -12.23 -1.82
C LEU A 246 14.79 -10.96 -1.21
N ALA A 247 15.62 -10.12 -0.59
CA ALA A 247 15.22 -8.84 -0.02
C ALA A 247 14.68 -7.90 -1.11
N ASP A 248 15.37 -7.79 -2.24
CA ASP A 248 14.93 -6.94 -3.35
C ASP A 248 13.60 -7.42 -3.96
N ALA A 249 13.42 -8.73 -4.12
CA ALA A 249 12.19 -9.32 -4.66
C ALA A 249 10.98 -9.14 -3.71
N TYR A 250 11.17 -9.42 -2.42
CA TYR A 250 10.12 -9.24 -1.41
C TYR A 250 9.75 -7.76 -1.25
N ASN A 251 10.77 -6.89 -1.20
CA ASN A 251 10.54 -5.45 -1.10
C ASN A 251 9.90 -4.86 -2.35
N THR A 252 10.24 -5.35 -3.55
CA THR A 252 9.55 -4.97 -4.80
C THR A 252 8.07 -5.36 -4.75
N THR A 253 7.73 -6.50 -4.16
CA THR A 253 6.34 -6.93 -3.98
C THR A 253 5.58 -5.99 -3.05
N LEU A 254 6.18 -5.59 -1.93
CA LEU A 254 5.56 -4.71 -0.93
C LEU A 254 5.62 -3.23 -1.34
N LEU A 255 6.82 -2.66 -1.40
CA LEU A 255 7.05 -1.23 -1.69
C LEU A 255 6.93 -0.88 -3.17
N GLY A 256 7.34 -1.77 -4.05
CA GLY A 256 7.34 -1.53 -5.50
C GLY A 256 5.93 -1.38 -6.10
N GLY A 257 4.88 -1.70 -5.34
CA GLY A 257 3.52 -1.33 -5.70
C GLY A 257 2.46 -2.35 -5.36
N PHE A 258 2.51 -3.03 -4.20
CA PHE A 258 1.28 -3.63 -3.71
C PHE A 258 0.26 -2.52 -3.44
N PHE A 259 -0.88 -2.57 -4.11
CA PHE A 259 -1.99 -1.69 -3.78
C PHE A 259 -3.33 -2.37 -3.99
N ILE A 260 -4.24 -2.08 -3.05
CA ILE A 260 -5.63 -2.51 -3.11
C ILE A 260 -6.38 -1.50 -3.97
N THR A 261 -6.90 -1.94 -5.11
CA THR A 261 -7.86 -1.16 -5.88
C THR A 261 -9.21 -1.20 -5.16
N GLN A 262 -9.47 -0.20 -4.32
CA GLN A 262 -10.80 -0.04 -3.76
C GLN A 262 -11.81 0.04 -4.91
N THR A 263 -12.86 -0.79 -4.85
CA THR A 263 -14.01 -0.66 -5.74
C THR A 263 -14.74 0.65 -5.45
N ASN A 264 -14.26 1.74 -6.04
CA ASN A 264 -14.87 3.08 -5.94
C ASN A 264 -16.19 3.20 -6.70
N VAL A 265 -16.80 2.08 -7.07
CA VAL A 265 -18.07 1.99 -7.80
C VAL A 265 -19.18 2.70 -7.02
N GLU A 266 -19.17 2.60 -5.69
CA GLU A 266 -20.14 3.29 -4.83
C GLU A 266 -19.97 4.82 -4.89
N TYR A 267 -18.73 5.31 -4.81
CA TYR A 267 -18.43 6.75 -4.94
C TYR A 267 -18.68 7.26 -6.36
N LEU A 268 -18.43 6.44 -7.37
CA LEU A 268 -18.77 6.73 -8.76
C LEU A 268 -20.28 6.88 -8.92
N TYR A 269 -21.08 5.95 -8.39
CA TYR A 269 -22.53 6.07 -8.42
C TYR A 269 -23.05 7.27 -7.64
N LEU A 270 -22.43 7.58 -6.49
CA LEU A 270 -22.75 8.79 -5.74
C LEU A 270 -22.43 10.06 -6.55
N GLY A 271 -21.28 10.12 -7.21
CA GLY A 271 -20.87 11.22 -8.07
C GLY A 271 -21.79 11.40 -9.28
N ILE A 272 -22.18 10.29 -9.93
CA ILE A 272 -23.17 10.28 -11.02
C ILE A 272 -24.53 10.78 -10.51
N ALA A 273 -25.00 10.27 -9.37
CA ALA A 273 -26.28 10.66 -8.78
C ALA A 273 -26.31 12.15 -8.41
N ALA A 274 -25.23 12.66 -7.80
CA ALA A 274 -25.10 14.08 -7.47
C ALA A 274 -25.12 14.96 -8.72
N THR A 275 -24.35 14.59 -9.74
CA THR A 275 -24.30 15.31 -11.03
C THR A 275 -25.67 15.31 -11.72
N PHE A 276 -26.37 14.17 -11.72
CA PHE A 276 -27.71 14.06 -12.27
C PHE A 276 -28.72 14.91 -11.47
N GLY A 277 -28.60 14.97 -10.14
CA GLY A 277 -29.41 15.85 -9.29
C GLY A 277 -29.24 17.33 -9.64
N VAL A 278 -28.00 17.78 -9.85
CA VAL A 278 -27.70 19.15 -10.29
C VAL A 278 -28.30 19.43 -11.67
N LEU A 279 -28.17 18.48 -12.61
CA LEU A 279 -28.76 18.61 -13.94
C LEU A 279 -30.28 18.76 -13.88
N LEU A 280 -30.97 17.95 -13.07
CA LEU A 280 -32.42 18.05 -12.87
C LEU A 280 -32.82 19.40 -12.26
N LEU A 281 -32.05 19.93 -11.31
CA LEU A 281 -32.29 21.26 -10.75
C LEU A 281 -32.14 22.35 -11.82
N MET A 282 -31.15 22.25 -12.70
CA MET A 282 -30.98 23.19 -13.81
C MET A 282 -32.14 23.12 -14.82
N ILE A 283 -32.55 21.91 -15.21
CA ILE A 283 -33.71 21.72 -16.11
C ILE A 283 -34.98 22.28 -15.46
N GLY A 284 -35.20 21.99 -14.17
CA GLY A 284 -36.33 22.53 -13.41
C GLY A 284 -36.32 24.06 -13.36
N SER A 285 -35.15 24.67 -13.16
CA SER A 285 -34.97 26.13 -13.19
C SER A 285 -35.33 26.73 -14.56
N LEU A 286 -34.88 26.11 -15.66
CA LEU A 286 -35.21 26.54 -17.02
C LEU A 286 -36.71 26.45 -17.31
N VAL A 287 -37.36 25.34 -16.93
CA VAL A 287 -38.81 25.15 -17.10
C VAL A 287 -39.59 26.21 -16.30
N TRP A 288 -39.17 26.49 -15.07
CA TRP A 288 -39.81 27.52 -14.26
C TRP A 288 -39.63 28.91 -14.85
N ARG A 289 -38.42 29.27 -15.28
CA ARG A 289 -38.14 30.53 -15.99
C ARG A 289 -38.99 30.68 -17.25
N TRP A 290 -39.11 29.63 -18.06
CA TRP A 290 -39.93 29.63 -19.27
C TRP A 290 -41.42 29.87 -18.96
N ARG A 291 -41.95 29.25 -17.90
CA ARG A 291 -43.34 29.47 -17.45
C ARG A 291 -43.57 30.92 -17.04
N ASN A 292 -42.63 31.51 -16.29
CA ASN A 292 -42.74 32.90 -15.85
C ASN A 292 -42.70 33.86 -17.04
N ALA A 293 -41.74 33.69 -17.96
CA ALA A 293 -41.65 34.51 -19.18
C ALA A 293 -42.95 34.47 -20.01
N ARG A 294 -43.59 33.31 -20.09
CA ARG A 294 -44.89 33.17 -20.78
C ARG A 294 -46.03 33.87 -20.05
N SER A 295 -45.99 33.92 -18.72
CA SER A 295 -46.95 34.68 -17.92
C SER A 295 -46.75 36.18 -18.12
N ASP A 296 -45.51 36.64 -18.04
CA ASP A 296 -45.15 38.06 -18.18
C ASP A 296 -45.53 38.58 -19.58
N LEU A 297 -45.29 37.79 -20.63
CA LEU A 297 -45.69 38.14 -22.00
C LEU A 297 -47.20 38.34 -22.13
N LYS A 298 -48.02 37.52 -21.47
CA LYS A 298 -49.48 37.70 -21.46
C LYS A 298 -49.89 38.99 -20.76
N THR A 299 -49.22 39.35 -19.66
CA THR A 299 -49.49 40.59 -18.94
C THR A 299 -49.12 41.82 -19.77
N VAL A 300 -47.99 41.79 -20.49
CA VAL A 300 -47.61 42.89 -21.41
C VAL A 300 -48.63 43.05 -22.54
N GLN A 301 -49.10 41.94 -23.13
CA GLN A 301 -50.13 41.99 -24.16
C GLN A 301 -51.45 42.60 -23.66
N GLN A 302 -51.82 42.36 -22.41
CA GLN A 302 -53.02 42.95 -21.78
C GLN A 302 -52.88 44.45 -21.49
N LEU A 303 -51.66 44.97 -21.35
CA LEU A 303 -51.40 46.38 -21.09
C LEU A 303 -51.28 47.21 -22.38
N GLN A 304 -51.04 46.57 -23.52
CA GLN A 304 -50.88 47.22 -24.83
C GLN A 304 -52.17 47.24 -25.67
N GLY A 305 -53.20 46.48 -25.29
CA GLY A 305 -54.53 46.51 -25.90
C GLY A 305 -55.53 47.22 -25.01
#